data_AF-A0A562BUG1-F1
#
_entry.id   AF-A0A562BUG1-F1
#
_cell.length_a   1.000
_cell.length_b   1.000
_cell.length_c   1.000
_cell.angle_alpha   90.00
_cell.angle_beta   90.00
_cell.angle_gamma   90.00
#
_symmetry.space_group_name_H-M   'P 1'
#
loop_
_entity.id
_entity.type
_entity.pdbx_description
1 polymer ?
#
loop_
_entity_poly.entity_id
_entity_poly.type
_entity_poly.pdbx_seq_one_letter_code
_entity_poly.pdbx_strand_id
1 'polypeptide(L)'
;LDEVADIPMEMQVKLLRVLEDHMVERLGSRRAQRVDFRLISATNRDIPALVEAGRFRLDLYYRLSGVVLRIPALRQRREDIPALLHHFVDAFCARNAVPVPRVDHDVARYLAGQAWPGNVRQLRQRIEEALVFCDGRALRVADFARGDAAREPVSPDTLASVPSQAYVESTPGVPADSGPALSAVPWAPPGAAAPMSEMAYAAVMDAIARHGGNKKRAAMQLRISRSHLYKILQRGPGG
;
A
#
# COMPACT_ATOMS: atom_id res chain seq x y z
N LEU A 1 7.13 11.04 13.67
CA LEU A 1 6.02 11.62 12.88
C LEU A 1 6.39 11.50 11.41
N ASP A 2 5.67 10.68 10.65
CA ASP A 2 5.92 10.57 9.21
C ASP A 2 5.06 11.57 8.44
N GLU A 3 5.49 11.92 7.22
CA GLU A 3 4.79 12.84 6.31
C GLU A 3 4.37 14.17 6.98
N VAL A 4 5.28 14.78 7.77
CA VAL A 4 4.96 15.98 8.57
C VAL A 4 4.49 17.18 7.72
N ALA A 5 4.87 17.22 6.45
CA ALA A 5 4.46 18.28 5.53
C ALA A 5 3.01 18.16 5.04
N ASP A 6 2.34 17.03 5.30
CA ASP A 6 0.95 16.77 4.89
C ASP A 6 -0.09 17.09 5.97
N ILE A 7 0.37 17.51 7.16
CA ILE A 7 -0.55 17.87 8.23
C ILE A 7 -1.31 19.17 7.90
N PRO A 8 -2.63 19.23 8.14
CA PRO A 8 -3.41 20.45 7.94
C PRO A 8 -2.87 21.63 8.75
N MET A 9 -3.09 22.86 8.27
CA MET A 9 -2.60 24.09 8.92
C MET A 9 -3.03 24.20 10.39
N GLU A 10 -4.25 23.80 10.73
CA GLU A 10 -4.72 23.78 12.12
C GLU A 10 -3.92 22.83 13.01
N MET A 11 -3.50 21.69 12.46
CA MET A 11 -2.67 20.72 13.17
C MET A 11 -1.23 21.20 13.31
N GLN A 12 -0.72 22.02 12.38
CA GLN A 12 0.59 22.66 12.51
C GLN A 12 0.65 23.56 13.74
N VAL A 13 -0.40 24.34 14.00
CA VAL A 13 -0.50 25.21 15.20
C VAL A 13 -0.50 24.39 16.49
N LYS A 14 -1.26 23.29 16.52
CA LYS A 14 -1.30 22.41 17.69
C LYS A 14 0.06 21.74 17.92
N LEU A 15 0.70 21.25 16.87
CA LEU A 15 2.03 20.64 16.98
C LEU A 15 3.08 21.64 17.48
N LEU A 16 3.05 22.88 16.98
CA LEU A 16 3.94 23.94 17.44
C LEU A 16 3.81 24.15 18.95
N ARG A 17 2.59 24.29 19.47
CA ARG A 17 2.34 24.45 20.92
C ARG A 17 2.90 23.29 21.73
N VAL A 18 2.73 22.06 21.26
CA VAL A 18 3.28 20.87 21.95
C VAL A 18 4.81 20.91 21.99
N LEU A 19 5.46 21.40 20.94
CA LEU A 19 6.92 21.52 20.85
C LEU A 19 7.50 22.72 21.63
N GLU A 20 6.67 23.69 21.95
CA GLU A 20 7.04 24.87 22.74
C GLU A 20 6.76 24.65 24.23
N ASP A 21 5.52 24.29 24.56
CA ASP A 21 5.04 24.21 25.94
C ASP A 21 5.34 22.85 26.59
N HIS A 22 5.62 21.81 25.80
CA HIS A 22 5.71 20.42 26.28
C HIS A 22 4.45 19.97 27.01
N MET A 23 3.29 20.47 26.58
CA MET A 23 1.98 20.16 27.16
C MET A 23 1.03 19.65 26.08
N VAL A 24 0.18 18.67 26.44
CA VAL A 24 -0.88 18.14 25.57
C VAL A 24 -2.22 18.09 26.30
N GLU A 25 -3.31 18.29 25.56
CA GLU A 25 -4.67 18.09 26.04
C GLU A 25 -5.28 16.85 25.38
N ARG A 26 -5.92 15.99 26.17
CA ARG A 26 -6.67 14.86 25.63
C ARG A 26 -8.00 15.34 25.08
N LEU A 27 -8.48 14.68 24.03
CA LEU A 27 -9.83 14.95 23.49
C LEU A 27 -10.88 14.83 24.61
N GLY A 28 -11.73 15.84 24.75
CA GLY A 28 -12.76 15.91 25.80
C GLY A 28 -12.26 16.34 27.19
N SER A 29 -10.97 16.55 27.39
CA SER A 29 -10.38 17.01 28.65
C SER A 29 -9.73 18.38 28.48
N ARG A 30 -10.07 19.34 29.34
CA ARG A 30 -9.40 20.66 29.40
C ARG A 30 -8.13 20.65 30.25
N ARG A 31 -7.77 19.50 30.81
CA ARG A 31 -6.57 19.36 31.64
C ARG A 31 -5.37 19.10 30.73
N ALA A 32 -4.47 20.09 30.67
CA ALA A 32 -3.18 19.94 30.04
C ALA A 32 -2.27 18.99 30.86
N GLN A 33 -1.50 18.17 30.18
CA GLN A 33 -0.55 17.22 30.76
C GLN A 33 0.84 17.47 30.19
N ARG A 34 1.85 17.51 31.06
CA ARG A 34 3.26 17.65 30.65
C ARG A 34 3.75 16.37 30.00
N VAL A 35 4.50 16.51 28.92
CA VAL A 35 5.09 15.42 28.16
C VAL A 35 6.58 15.69 27.92
N ASP A 36 7.38 14.64 28.01
CA ASP A 36 8.78 14.67 27.62
C ASP A 36 8.99 13.68 26.48
N PHE A 37 9.52 14.16 25.35
CA PHE A 37 9.69 13.37 24.16
C PHE A 37 10.79 13.92 23.27
N ARG A 38 11.41 13.03 22.50
CA ARG A 38 12.28 13.38 21.39
C ARG A 38 11.50 13.27 20.08
N LEU A 39 11.39 14.36 19.34
CA LEU A 39 10.75 14.33 18.03
C LEU A 39 11.72 13.84 16.95
N ILE A 40 11.28 12.86 16.18
CA ILE A 40 11.87 12.50 14.88
C ILE A 40 10.76 12.63 13.84
N SER A 41 10.99 13.43 12.80
CA SER A 41 10.04 13.65 11.72
C SER A 41 10.65 13.36 10.35
N ALA A 42 9.81 12.95 9.41
CA ALA A 42 10.18 12.71 8.02
C ALA A 42 9.17 13.34 7.06
N THR A 43 9.62 13.65 5.85
CA THR A 43 8.78 14.14 4.75
C THR A 43 9.46 13.85 3.42
N ASN A 44 8.67 13.69 2.36
CA ASN A 44 9.13 13.64 0.97
C ASN A 44 8.93 14.98 0.23
N ARG A 45 8.38 16.01 0.90
CA ARG A 45 8.12 17.34 0.32
C ARG A 45 9.20 18.35 0.69
N ASP A 46 9.39 19.31 -0.21
CA ASP A 46 10.23 20.48 0.02
C ASP A 46 9.50 21.46 0.96
N ILE A 47 9.85 21.42 2.25
CA ILE A 47 9.22 22.30 3.25
C ILE A 47 9.47 23.79 2.95
N PRO A 48 10.70 24.26 2.65
CA PRO A 48 10.94 25.63 2.21
C PRO A 48 9.97 26.12 1.13
N ALA A 49 9.77 25.34 0.06
CA ALA A 49 8.81 25.69 -0.99
C ALA A 49 7.34 25.75 -0.49
N LEU A 50 6.97 24.86 0.44
CA LEU A 50 5.63 24.90 1.05
C LEU A 50 5.43 26.11 1.97
N VAL A 51 6.50 26.59 2.62
CA VAL A 51 6.47 27.82 3.41
C VAL A 51 6.25 29.03 2.52
N GLU A 52 6.99 29.13 1.40
CA GLU A 52 6.81 30.20 0.41
C GLU A 52 5.40 30.20 -0.18
N ALA A 53 4.82 29.02 -0.38
CA ALA A 53 3.44 28.86 -0.86
C ALA A 53 2.37 29.08 0.24
N GLY A 54 2.75 29.41 1.49
CA GLY A 54 1.81 29.61 2.60
C GLY A 54 1.10 28.33 3.08
N ARG A 55 1.58 27.16 2.67
CA ARG A 55 1.01 25.84 3.01
C ARG A 55 1.68 25.17 4.20
N PHE A 56 2.78 25.75 4.67
CA PHE A 56 3.49 25.31 5.85
C PHE A 56 3.95 26.52 6.67
N ARG A 57 3.83 26.47 7.99
CA ARG A 57 4.23 27.60 8.83
C ARG A 57 5.74 27.63 9.04
N LEU A 58 6.31 28.84 8.89
CA LEU A 58 7.74 29.08 9.07
C LEU A 58 8.22 28.80 10.51
N ASP A 59 7.39 29.14 11.51
CA ASP A 59 7.69 28.93 12.93
C ASP A 59 7.84 27.42 13.27
N LEU A 60 6.90 26.61 12.80
CA LEU A 60 6.97 25.15 12.94
C LEU A 60 8.19 24.59 12.19
N TYR A 61 8.48 25.08 10.99
CA TYR A 61 9.65 24.61 10.23
C TYR A 61 10.94 24.80 11.02
N TYR A 62 11.16 25.96 11.64
CA TYR A 62 12.35 26.20 12.47
C TYR A 62 12.39 25.34 13.73
N ARG A 63 11.24 25.02 14.33
CA ARG A 63 11.19 24.13 15.50
C ARG A 63 11.48 22.67 15.15
N LEU A 64 11.16 22.25 13.93
CA LEU A 64 11.46 20.91 13.41
C LEU A 64 12.90 20.78 12.90
N SER A 65 13.46 21.84 12.32
CA SER A 65 14.72 21.81 11.57
C SER A 65 15.97 21.94 12.42
N GLY A 66 16.05 21.21 13.54
CA GLY A 66 17.25 21.16 14.37
C GLY A 66 18.42 20.44 13.69
N VAL A 67 18.20 19.18 13.29
CA VAL A 67 19.16 18.37 12.53
C VAL A 67 18.43 17.72 11.37
N VAL A 68 18.85 18.02 10.14
CA VAL A 68 18.22 17.51 8.91
C VAL A 68 19.10 16.44 8.27
N LEU A 69 18.57 15.23 8.16
CA LEU A 69 19.21 14.13 7.44
C LEU A 69 18.56 13.97 6.06
N ARG A 70 19.30 14.27 5.00
CA ARG A 70 18.85 14.04 3.62
C ARG A 70 19.11 12.58 3.25
N ILE A 71 18.04 11.82 3.07
CA ILE A 71 18.14 10.42 2.63
C ILE A 71 18.29 10.41 1.10
N PRO A 72 19.42 9.92 0.54
CA PRO A 72 19.61 9.90 -0.90
C PRO A 72 18.61 8.97 -1.59
N ALA A 73 18.41 9.16 -2.89
CA ALA A 73 17.68 8.19 -3.70
C ALA A 73 18.53 6.93 -3.93
N LEU A 74 17.91 5.76 -4.09
CA LEU A 74 18.66 4.51 -4.38
C LEU A 74 19.58 4.64 -5.62
N ARG A 75 19.14 5.39 -6.65
CA ARG A 75 19.94 5.66 -7.85
C ARG A 75 21.26 6.40 -7.59
N GLN A 76 21.39 7.06 -6.43
CA GLN A 76 22.59 7.77 -5.98
C GLN A 76 23.49 6.91 -5.09
N ARG A 77 23.06 5.68 -4.75
CA ARG A 77 23.78 4.71 -3.92
C ARG A 77 23.60 3.29 -4.45
N ARG A 78 23.96 3.08 -5.72
CA ARG A 78 23.72 1.80 -6.42
C ARG A 78 24.59 0.67 -5.86
N GLU A 79 25.71 1.01 -5.23
CA GLU A 79 26.63 0.13 -4.52
C GLU A 79 25.97 -0.64 -3.37
N ASP A 80 24.84 -0.14 -2.82
CA ASP A 80 24.10 -0.83 -1.76
C ASP A 80 23.18 -1.94 -2.29
N ILE A 81 22.90 -1.96 -3.60
CA ILE A 81 21.94 -2.89 -4.21
C ILE A 81 22.29 -4.36 -3.97
N PRO A 82 23.55 -4.82 -4.06
CA PRO A 82 23.90 -6.21 -3.74
C PRO A 82 23.55 -6.58 -2.29
N ALA A 83 23.87 -5.72 -1.32
CA ALA A 83 23.56 -5.99 0.09
C ALA A 83 22.04 -6.00 0.34
N LEU A 84 21.32 -5.03 -0.24
CA LEU A 84 19.86 -4.96 -0.19
C LEU A 84 19.20 -6.18 -0.85
N LEU A 85 19.74 -6.65 -1.97
CA LEU A 85 19.27 -7.84 -2.67
C LEU A 85 19.31 -9.06 -1.75
N HIS A 86 20.48 -9.35 -1.15
CA HIS A 86 20.62 -10.47 -0.22
C HIS A 86 19.67 -10.34 0.96
N HIS A 87 19.62 -9.15 1.58
CA HIS A 87 18.71 -8.89 2.69
C HIS A 87 17.23 -9.18 2.34
N PHE A 88 16.75 -8.73 1.18
CA PHE A 88 15.36 -8.96 0.78
C PHE A 88 15.07 -10.40 0.38
N VAL A 89 16.03 -11.09 -0.24
CA VAL A 89 15.91 -12.53 -0.53
C VAL A 89 15.78 -13.31 0.77
N ASP A 90 16.66 -13.08 1.74
CA ASP A 90 16.66 -13.77 3.03
C ASP A 90 15.38 -13.47 3.81
N ALA A 91 14.98 -12.20 3.89
CA ALA A 91 13.76 -11.78 4.57
C ALA A 91 12.49 -12.39 3.94
N PHE A 92 12.43 -12.48 2.61
CA PHE A 92 11.32 -13.12 1.92
C PHE A 92 11.30 -14.64 2.19
N CYS A 93 12.45 -15.31 2.10
CA CYS A 93 12.53 -16.75 2.29
C CYS A 93 12.16 -17.15 3.73
N ALA A 94 12.68 -16.41 4.72
CA ALA A 94 12.35 -16.59 6.12
C ALA A 94 10.84 -16.41 6.40
N ARG A 95 10.24 -15.35 5.86
CA ARG A 95 8.79 -15.08 6.03
C ARG A 95 7.87 -16.13 5.40
N ASN A 96 8.31 -16.78 4.33
CA ASN A 96 7.48 -17.74 3.58
C ASN A 96 7.86 -19.20 3.85
N ALA A 97 8.81 -19.46 4.76
CA ALA A 97 9.35 -20.79 5.06
C ALA A 97 9.78 -21.56 3.79
N VAL A 98 10.48 -20.86 2.88
CA VAL A 98 11.07 -21.45 1.67
C VAL A 98 12.59 -21.40 1.75
N PRO A 99 13.31 -22.35 1.13
CA PRO A 99 14.77 -22.32 1.09
C PRO A 99 15.27 -21.10 0.32
N VAL A 100 16.37 -20.52 0.79
CA VAL A 100 17.04 -19.40 0.11
C VAL A 100 17.64 -19.91 -1.21
N PRO A 101 17.23 -19.36 -2.37
CA PRO A 101 17.81 -19.75 -3.65
C PRO A 101 19.23 -19.18 -3.81
N ARG A 102 20.05 -19.83 -4.62
CA ARG A 102 21.32 -19.23 -5.06
C ARG A 102 21.02 -17.98 -5.89
N VAL A 103 21.59 -16.83 -5.52
CA VAL A 103 21.49 -15.61 -6.33
C VAL A 103 22.55 -15.67 -7.44
N ASP A 104 22.12 -15.54 -8.69
CA ASP A 104 23.05 -15.54 -9.83
C ASP A 104 23.84 -14.22 -9.88
N HIS A 105 25.10 -14.28 -10.34
CA HIS A 105 26.02 -13.14 -10.28
C HIS A 105 25.53 -11.93 -11.08
N ASP A 106 24.82 -12.17 -12.18
CA ASP A 106 24.31 -11.11 -13.05
C ASP A 106 23.09 -10.38 -12.49
N VAL A 107 22.41 -10.93 -11.47
CA VAL A 107 21.20 -10.32 -10.90
C VAL A 107 21.52 -8.97 -10.25
N ALA A 108 22.58 -8.92 -9.43
CA ALA A 108 22.98 -7.68 -8.77
C ALA A 108 23.35 -6.60 -9.80
N ARG A 109 24.09 -6.97 -10.85
CA ARG A 109 24.45 -6.06 -11.96
C ARG A 109 23.21 -5.57 -12.71
N TYR A 110 22.28 -6.48 -13.03
CA TYR A 110 21.02 -6.16 -13.68
C TYR A 110 20.20 -5.16 -12.86
N LEU A 111 20.05 -5.40 -11.56
CA LEU A 111 19.31 -4.50 -10.65
C LEU A 111 20.02 -3.15 -10.50
N ALA A 112 21.35 -3.13 -10.44
CA ALA A 112 22.14 -1.89 -10.39
C ALA A 112 22.02 -1.05 -11.67
N GLY A 113 21.67 -1.66 -12.80
CA GLY A 113 21.41 -0.96 -14.07
C GLY A 113 20.09 -0.18 -14.11
N GLN A 114 19.14 -0.46 -13.22
CA GLN A 114 17.79 0.11 -13.27
C GLN A 114 17.68 1.50 -12.60
N ALA A 115 16.62 2.24 -12.93
CA ALA A 115 16.41 3.62 -12.47
C ALA A 115 15.81 3.75 -11.05
N TRP A 116 15.01 2.76 -10.61
CA TRP A 116 14.33 2.71 -9.30
C TRP A 116 13.61 4.02 -8.88
N PRO A 117 12.63 4.53 -9.64
CA PRO A 117 11.84 5.70 -9.23
C PRO A 117 11.16 5.53 -7.86
N GLY A 118 10.73 4.31 -7.52
CA GLY A 118 10.17 3.97 -6.20
C GLY A 118 11.20 3.54 -5.16
N ASN A 119 12.50 3.78 -5.41
CA ASN A 119 13.61 3.59 -4.46
C ASN A 119 13.66 2.14 -3.90
N VAL A 120 14.10 1.98 -2.66
CA VAL A 120 14.21 0.68 -1.97
C VAL A 120 12.88 -0.08 -1.93
N ARG A 121 11.74 0.60 -1.84
CA ARG A 121 10.42 -0.07 -1.83
C ARG A 121 10.13 -0.78 -3.14
N GLN A 122 10.42 -0.13 -4.27
CA GLN A 122 10.28 -0.74 -5.59
C GLN A 122 11.29 -1.88 -5.80
N LEU A 123 12.55 -1.69 -5.38
CA LEU A 123 13.57 -2.75 -5.43
C LEU A 123 13.10 -4.00 -4.68
N ARG A 124 12.65 -3.85 -3.43
CA ARG A 124 12.13 -4.95 -2.62
C ARG A 124 10.98 -5.66 -3.31
N GLN A 125 9.94 -4.91 -3.72
CA GLN A 125 8.79 -5.48 -4.41
C GLN A 125 9.22 -6.29 -5.63
N ARG A 126 10.16 -5.75 -6.40
CA ARG A 126 10.62 -6.37 -7.64
C ARG A 126 11.39 -7.67 -7.40
N ILE A 127 12.18 -7.73 -6.34
CA ILE A 127 12.86 -8.96 -5.89
C ILE A 127 11.84 -9.98 -5.39
N GLU A 128 10.88 -9.58 -4.56
CA GLU A 128 9.84 -10.47 -4.05
C GLU A 128 9.00 -11.06 -5.21
N GLU A 129 8.66 -10.25 -6.21
CA GLU A 129 7.98 -10.71 -7.43
C GLU A 129 8.80 -11.78 -8.16
N ALA A 130 10.09 -11.53 -8.40
CA ALA A 130 10.97 -12.50 -9.06
C ALA A 130 11.10 -13.81 -8.26
N LEU A 131 11.19 -13.75 -6.94
CA LEU A 131 11.24 -14.92 -6.05
C LEU A 131 9.96 -15.78 -6.12
N VAL A 132 8.80 -15.18 -6.41
CA VAL A 132 7.56 -15.93 -6.62
C VAL A 132 7.60 -16.78 -7.90
N PHE A 133 8.29 -16.30 -8.93
CA PHE A 133 8.47 -16.99 -10.22
C PHE A 133 9.70 -17.89 -10.28
N CYS A 134 10.65 -17.71 -9.35
CA CYS A 134 11.83 -18.54 -9.21
C CYS A 134 11.44 -20.00 -8.95
N ASP A 135 12.12 -20.94 -9.61
CA ASP A 135 11.92 -22.38 -9.45
C ASP A 135 12.56 -22.94 -8.14
N GLY A 136 12.94 -22.05 -7.21
CA GLY A 136 13.44 -22.37 -5.87
C GLY A 136 14.92 -22.77 -5.79
N ARG A 137 15.63 -22.89 -6.93
CA ARG A 137 17.06 -23.27 -6.95
C ARG A 137 17.99 -22.08 -7.12
N ALA A 138 17.69 -21.22 -8.08
CA ALA A 138 18.50 -20.06 -8.38
C ALA A 138 17.64 -18.91 -8.89
N LEU A 139 17.86 -17.71 -8.34
CA LEU A 139 17.26 -16.47 -8.79
C LEU A 139 18.08 -15.93 -9.97
N ARG A 140 17.45 -15.76 -11.12
CA ARG A 140 18.09 -15.31 -12.37
C ARG A 140 17.42 -14.04 -12.89
N VAL A 141 18.12 -13.34 -13.79
CA VAL A 141 17.59 -12.13 -14.45
C VAL A 141 16.25 -12.40 -15.17
N ALA A 142 16.08 -13.59 -15.75
CA ALA A 142 14.85 -13.98 -16.43
C ALA A 142 13.60 -14.04 -15.52
N ASP A 143 13.77 -14.25 -14.21
CA ASP A 143 12.67 -14.31 -13.25
C ASP A 143 12.02 -12.93 -13.05
N PHE A 144 12.79 -11.86 -13.28
CA PHE A 144 12.29 -10.49 -13.26
C PHE A 144 11.42 -10.21 -14.48
N ALA A 145 11.83 -10.62 -15.69
CA ALA A 145 11.07 -10.40 -16.92
C ALA A 145 9.67 -11.04 -16.89
N ARG A 146 9.52 -12.20 -16.25
CA ARG A 146 8.22 -12.86 -16.05
C ARG A 146 7.25 -12.03 -15.21
N GLY A 147 7.76 -11.26 -14.25
CA GLY A 147 6.97 -10.32 -13.46
C GLY A 147 6.47 -9.12 -14.27
N ASP A 148 7.22 -8.67 -15.29
CA ASP A 148 6.79 -7.59 -16.18
C ASP A 148 5.74 -8.05 -17.18
N ALA A 149 5.88 -9.25 -17.76
CA ALA A 149 4.89 -9.79 -18.69
C ALA A 149 3.54 -10.09 -18.02
N ALA A 150 3.52 -10.40 -16.72
CA ALA A 150 2.30 -10.53 -15.94
C ALA A 150 1.69 -9.17 -15.53
N ARG A 151 2.44 -8.08 -15.74
CA ARG A 151 2.09 -6.71 -15.41
C ARG A 151 1.86 -5.97 -16.72
N GLU A 152 0.81 -6.39 -17.43
CA GLU A 152 0.31 -5.65 -18.59
C GLU A 152 0.20 -4.17 -18.20
N PRO A 153 0.80 -3.24 -18.98
CA PRO A 153 0.81 -1.85 -18.60
C PRO A 153 -0.64 -1.39 -18.54
N VAL A 154 -1.11 -1.02 -17.34
CA VAL A 154 -2.35 -0.28 -17.21
C VAL A 154 -2.04 1.07 -17.85
N SER A 155 -2.37 1.21 -19.12
CA SER A 155 -2.31 2.49 -19.82
C SER A 155 -3.16 3.50 -19.05
N PRO A 156 -2.72 4.76 -18.93
CA PRO A 156 -3.51 5.82 -18.30
C PRO A 156 -4.92 5.99 -18.89
N ASP A 157 -5.13 5.52 -20.14
CA ASP A 157 -6.40 5.59 -20.85
C ASP A 157 -7.50 4.66 -20.34
N THR A 158 -7.19 3.63 -19.54
CA THR A 158 -8.24 2.72 -19.03
C THR A 158 -9.07 3.35 -17.90
N LEU A 159 -8.63 4.46 -17.30
CA LEU A 159 -9.44 5.24 -16.35
C LEU A 159 -10.39 6.24 -17.04
N ALA A 160 -10.25 6.46 -18.34
CA ALA A 160 -11.04 7.44 -19.10
C ALA A 160 -12.27 6.84 -19.80
N SER A 161 -12.48 5.52 -19.71
CA SER A 161 -13.58 4.80 -20.37
C SER A 161 -14.45 4.03 -19.37
N VAL A 162 -14.82 4.69 -18.28
CA VAL A 162 -16.10 4.40 -17.63
C VAL A 162 -17.13 5.27 -18.34
N PRO A 163 -18.16 4.71 -19.01
CA PRO A 163 -19.25 5.54 -19.52
C PRO A 163 -19.92 6.20 -18.31
N SER A 164 -19.74 7.52 -18.23
CA SER A 164 -20.48 8.39 -17.32
C SER A 164 -21.96 8.28 -17.68
N GLN A 165 -22.71 7.49 -16.92
CA GLN A 165 -24.16 7.60 -16.96
C GLN A 165 -24.50 8.98 -16.40
N ALA A 166 -25.06 9.80 -17.29
CA ALA A 166 -25.43 11.19 -17.06
C ALA A 166 -26.19 11.35 -15.74
N TYR A 167 -25.58 12.03 -14.78
CA TYR A 167 -26.31 12.74 -13.75
C TYR A 167 -26.97 13.95 -14.44
N VAL A 168 -28.27 13.83 -14.70
CA VAL A 168 -29.08 14.96 -15.15
C VAL A 168 -29.35 15.83 -13.92
N GLU A 169 -28.74 17.02 -13.93
CA GLU A 169 -28.94 18.09 -12.96
C GLU A 169 -30.38 18.63 -13.09
N SER A 170 -31.21 18.39 -12.07
CA SER A 170 -32.55 18.97 -11.95
C SER A 170 -32.53 20.02 -10.86
N THR A 171 -32.75 21.27 -11.25
CA THR A 171 -32.88 22.43 -10.37
C THR A 171 -34.17 22.36 -9.52
N PRO A 172 -34.19 22.97 -8.31
CA PRO A 172 -35.33 22.93 -7.43
C PRO A 172 -36.37 23.99 -7.79
N GLY A 173 -37.63 23.58 -7.99
CA GLY A 173 -38.80 24.44 -8.08
C GLY A 173 -40.04 23.68 -7.63
N VAL A 174 -40.72 24.20 -6.61
CA VAL A 174 -41.95 23.69 -5.95
C VAL A 174 -43.06 24.74 -6.21
N PRO A 175 -44.40 24.50 -6.10
CA PRO A 175 -45.21 23.27 -5.88
C PRO A 175 -46.36 23.07 -6.91
N ALA A 176 -47.07 21.93 -6.87
CA ALA A 176 -48.51 21.85 -6.55
C ALA A 176 -49.20 20.55 -7.02
N ASP A 177 -49.85 19.91 -6.04
CA ASP A 177 -51.11 19.17 -6.08
C ASP A 177 -51.22 17.73 -6.64
N SER A 178 -52.04 16.95 -5.93
CA SER A 178 -52.61 15.62 -6.20
C SER A 178 -51.74 14.37 -5.93
N GLY A 179 -51.99 13.69 -4.80
CA GLY A 179 -51.59 12.28 -4.56
C GLY A 179 -52.58 11.28 -5.20
N PRO A 180 -52.63 9.99 -4.77
CA PRO A 180 -51.61 9.13 -4.15
C PRO A 180 -51.46 7.77 -4.88
N ALA A 181 -50.33 7.06 -4.69
CA ALA A 181 -50.29 5.58 -4.69
C ALA A 181 -48.95 5.07 -4.13
N LEU A 182 -48.95 4.74 -2.84
CA LEU A 182 -47.87 4.02 -2.18
C LEU A 182 -47.98 2.53 -2.50
N SER A 183 -46.93 1.96 -3.11
CA SER A 183 -46.68 0.52 -3.12
C SER A 183 -45.45 0.26 -2.28
N ALA A 184 -45.68 -0.15 -1.04
CA ALA A 184 -44.68 -0.57 -0.09
C ALA A 184 -43.93 -1.82 -0.58
N VAL A 185 -42.60 -1.81 -0.48
CA VAL A 185 -41.80 -3.03 -0.44
C VAL A 185 -41.30 -3.19 1.00
N PRO A 186 -41.44 -4.37 1.64
CA PRO A 186 -41.23 -4.52 3.08
C PRO A 186 -39.75 -4.44 3.43
N TRP A 187 -39.45 -3.76 4.54
CA TRP A 187 -38.20 -3.88 5.27
C TRP A 187 -38.06 -5.31 5.83
N ALA A 188 -37.00 -6.02 5.42
CA ALA A 188 -36.60 -7.31 5.98
C ALA A 188 -35.36 -7.13 6.90
N PRO A 189 -35.20 -7.93 7.96
CA PRO A 189 -34.26 -7.66 9.04
C PRO A 189 -32.80 -7.96 8.67
N PRO A 190 -31.81 -7.33 9.34
CA PRO A 190 -30.39 -7.56 9.05
C PRO A 190 -29.91 -8.86 9.72
N GLY A 191 -29.53 -9.85 8.91
CA GLY A 191 -28.87 -11.06 9.43
C GLY A 191 -28.81 -12.20 8.41
N ALA A 192 -27.73 -12.23 7.61
CA ALA A 192 -27.05 -13.42 7.07
C ALA A 192 -26.09 -13.02 5.93
N ALA A 193 -24.95 -12.43 6.28
CA ALA A 193 -23.84 -12.25 5.33
C ALA A 193 -22.93 -13.49 5.37
N ALA A 194 -23.39 -14.61 4.79
CA ALA A 194 -22.55 -15.75 4.42
C ALA A 194 -23.25 -16.54 3.32
N PRO A 195 -22.75 -16.47 2.07
CA PRO A 195 -22.32 -17.71 1.42
C PRO A 195 -21.12 -17.58 0.47
N MET A 196 -20.55 -16.39 0.24
CA MET A 196 -19.49 -16.21 -0.79
C MET A 196 -18.08 -16.59 -0.33
N SER A 197 -17.72 -16.38 0.95
CA SER A 197 -16.37 -16.68 1.47
C SER A 197 -16.12 -18.19 1.63
N GLU A 198 -17.12 -18.94 2.10
CA GLU A 198 -17.06 -20.40 2.24
C GLU A 198 -16.89 -21.10 0.89
N MET A 199 -17.61 -20.67 -0.14
CA MET A 199 -17.48 -21.23 -1.50
C MET A 199 -16.09 -20.99 -2.10
N ALA A 200 -15.50 -19.81 -1.87
CA ALA A 200 -14.16 -19.51 -2.35
C ALA A 200 -13.09 -20.39 -1.66
N TYR A 201 -13.21 -20.58 -0.34
CA TYR A 201 -12.31 -21.46 0.42
C TYR A 201 -12.43 -22.92 -0.03
N ALA A 202 -13.65 -23.42 -0.20
CA ALA A 202 -13.90 -24.79 -0.66
C ALA A 202 -13.34 -25.03 -2.08
N ALA A 203 -13.54 -24.09 -3.02
CA ALA A 203 -13.02 -24.18 -4.38
C ALA A 203 -11.47 -24.19 -4.41
N VAL A 204 -10.83 -23.41 -3.52
CA VAL A 204 -9.36 -23.40 -3.37
C VAL A 204 -8.86 -24.74 -2.83
N MET A 205 -9.50 -25.29 -1.81
CA MET A 205 -9.08 -26.56 -1.21
C MET A 205 -9.25 -27.74 -2.18
N ASP A 206 -10.34 -27.79 -2.93
CA ASP A 206 -10.59 -28.80 -3.96
C ASP A 206 -9.57 -28.72 -5.12
N ALA A 207 -9.25 -27.51 -5.59
CA ALA A 207 -8.20 -27.32 -6.60
C ALA A 207 -6.81 -27.74 -6.09
N ILE A 208 -6.49 -27.52 -4.81
CA ILE A 208 -5.22 -27.96 -4.21
C ILE A 208 -5.14 -29.48 -4.12
N ALA A 209 -6.24 -30.14 -3.74
CA ALA A 209 -6.31 -31.61 -3.68
C ALA A 209 -6.11 -32.25 -5.06
N ARG A 210 -6.79 -31.73 -6.10
CA ARG A 210 -6.69 -32.23 -7.48
C ARG A 210 -5.30 -32.10 -8.11
N HIS A 211 -4.48 -31.16 -7.62
CA HIS A 211 -3.10 -30.97 -8.06
C HIS A 211 -2.05 -31.49 -7.07
N GLY A 212 -2.43 -32.40 -6.16
CA GLY A 212 -1.50 -33.06 -5.24
C GLY A 212 -0.76 -32.08 -4.31
N GLY A 213 -1.41 -31.01 -3.88
CA GLY A 213 -0.81 -29.98 -3.03
C GLY A 213 -0.06 -28.88 -3.79
N ASN A 214 0.00 -28.94 -5.13
CA ASN A 214 0.68 -27.93 -5.93
C ASN A 214 -0.15 -26.64 -6.07
N LYS A 215 0.01 -25.75 -5.08
CA LYS A 215 -0.68 -24.45 -4.96
C LYS A 215 -0.53 -23.54 -6.18
N LYS A 216 0.56 -23.67 -6.96
CA LYS A 216 0.78 -22.92 -8.21
C LYS A 216 -0.17 -23.38 -9.32
N ARG A 217 -0.32 -24.69 -9.49
CA ARG A 217 -1.26 -25.27 -10.47
C ARG A 217 -2.71 -25.03 -10.05
N ALA A 218 -3.02 -25.12 -8.75
CA ALA A 218 -4.33 -24.80 -8.21
C ALA A 218 -4.72 -23.33 -8.48
N ALA A 219 -3.82 -22.37 -8.22
CA ALA A 219 -4.06 -20.94 -8.51
C ALA A 219 -4.29 -20.69 -10.00
N MET A 220 -3.49 -21.34 -10.86
CA MET A 220 -3.60 -21.20 -12.32
C MET A 220 -4.93 -21.76 -12.85
N GLN A 221 -5.39 -22.90 -12.32
CA GLN A 221 -6.69 -23.46 -12.67
C GLN A 221 -7.85 -22.54 -12.28
N LEU A 222 -7.77 -21.97 -11.07
CA LEU A 222 -8.81 -21.07 -10.55
C LEU A 222 -8.72 -19.66 -11.15
N ARG A 223 -7.76 -19.39 -12.04
CA ARG A 223 -7.48 -18.07 -12.62
C ARG A 223 -7.34 -16.96 -11.57
N ILE A 224 -6.86 -17.31 -10.38
CA ILE A 224 -6.57 -16.36 -9.31
C ILE A 224 -5.06 -16.25 -9.10
N SER A 225 -4.60 -15.09 -8.64
CA SER A 225 -3.20 -14.94 -8.27
C SER A 225 -2.86 -15.84 -7.08
N ARG A 226 -1.62 -16.34 -7.02
CA ARG A 226 -1.17 -17.14 -5.86
C ARG A 226 -1.29 -16.36 -4.55
N SER A 227 -1.04 -15.05 -4.58
CA SER A 227 -1.23 -14.17 -3.42
C SER A 227 -2.69 -14.13 -2.97
N HIS A 228 -3.64 -14.13 -3.90
CA HIS A 228 -5.07 -14.21 -3.58
C HIS A 228 -5.43 -15.59 -3.01
N LEU A 229 -4.90 -16.68 -3.60
CA LEU A 229 -5.07 -18.04 -3.09
C LEU A 229 -4.55 -18.17 -1.65
N TYR A 230 -3.38 -17.63 -1.33
CA TYR A 230 -2.85 -17.61 0.04
C TYR A 230 -3.68 -16.75 0.99
N LYS A 231 -4.23 -15.63 0.51
CA LYS A 231 -5.11 -14.76 1.31
C LYS A 231 -6.43 -15.46 1.68
N ILE A 232 -6.99 -16.25 0.76
CA ILE A 232 -8.17 -17.09 1.02
C ILE A 232 -7.84 -18.19 2.03
N LEU A 233 -6.68 -18.86 1.91
CA LEU A 233 -6.24 -19.88 2.87
C LEU A 233 -5.98 -19.31 4.27
N GLN A 234 -5.49 -18.08 4.38
CA GLN A 234 -5.23 -17.40 5.66
C GLN A 234 -6.50 -16.93 6.37
N ARG A 235 -7.57 -16.61 5.63
CA ARG A 235 -8.85 -16.17 6.20
C ARG A 235 -9.70 -17.33 6.74
N GLY A 236 -9.48 -18.55 6.23
CA GLY A 236 -10.29 -19.70 6.58
C GLY A 236 -11.72 -19.60 6.03
N PRO A 237 -12.61 -20.55 6.36
CA PRO A 237 -13.95 -20.63 5.78
C PRO A 237 -14.88 -19.46 6.17
N GLY A 238 -14.60 -18.68 7.22
CA GLY A 238 -15.54 -17.70 7.78
C GLY A 238 -15.08 -16.23 7.84
N GLY A 239 -14.09 -15.80 7.05
CA GLY A 239 -13.46 -14.47 7.16
C GLY A 239 -13.32 -13.65 5.88
#